data_AF-A0A0K2AU03-F1
#
_entry.id   AF-A0A0K2AU03-F1
#
_cell.length_a   1.000
_cell.length_b   1.000
_cell.length_c   1.000
_cell.angle_alpha   90.00
_cell.angle_beta   90.00
_cell.angle_gamma   90.00
#
_symmetry.space_group_name_H-M   'P 1'
#
loop_
_entity.id
_entity.type
_entity.pdbx_description
1 polymer ?
#
loop_
_entity_poly.entity_id
_entity_poly.type
_entity_poly.pdbx_seq_one_letter_code
_entity_poly.pdbx_strand_id
1 'polypeptide(L)'
;MIRPMSFTARPEAVGTAPERVGGQDSRDVVLAAADARSPHRRQPRVDTAHPVCFDHPADHVPGMVLLEAAPQVAHAPTGPRDALPGGLESAFARYAPCGIDTVFTATATATATAPAAPCPTPFR
;
A
#
# COMPACT_ATOMS: atom_id res chain seq x y z
N MET A 1 -35.33 0.90 1.49
CA MET A 1 -34.97 0.37 2.82
C MET A 1 -33.63 -0.34 2.67
N ILE A 2 -32.53 0.32 3.06
CA ILE A 2 -31.17 -0.24 2.95
C ILE A 2 -30.99 -1.15 4.17
N ARG A 3 -30.71 -2.44 3.95
CA ARG A 3 -30.37 -3.37 5.05
C ARG A 3 -29.08 -2.85 5.71
N PRO A 4 -28.98 -2.81 7.05
CA PRO A 4 -27.71 -2.52 7.69
C PRO A 4 -26.71 -3.59 7.27
N MET A 5 -25.67 -3.20 6.53
CA MET A 5 -24.54 -4.08 6.28
C MET A 5 -23.74 -4.15 7.58
N SER A 6 -23.95 -5.22 8.34
CA SER A 6 -23.11 -5.55 9.49
C SER A 6 -21.73 -5.91 8.97
N PHE A 7 -20.85 -4.93 8.91
CA PHE A 7 -19.42 -5.17 8.77
C PHE A 7 -18.93 -5.64 10.13
N THR A 8 -18.67 -6.93 10.30
CA THR A 8 -17.88 -7.37 11.44
C THR A 8 -16.49 -6.79 11.22
N ALA A 9 -16.22 -5.66 11.87
CA ALA A 9 -14.89 -5.07 11.89
C ALA A 9 -13.95 -6.16 12.41
N ARG A 10 -13.17 -6.74 11.50
CA ARG A 10 -12.10 -7.66 11.87
C ARG A 10 -11.18 -6.85 12.78
N PRO A 11 -10.73 -7.38 13.94
CA PRO A 11 -9.77 -6.69 14.77
C PRO A 11 -8.64 -6.20 13.89
N GLU A 12 -8.32 -4.93 14.03
CA GLU A 12 -7.37 -4.23 13.19
C GLU A 12 -6.10 -5.06 13.06
N ALA A 13 -5.79 -5.46 11.82
CA ALA A 13 -4.60 -6.25 11.59
C ALA A 13 -3.39 -5.40 11.99
N VAL A 14 -2.50 -5.97 12.82
CA VAL A 14 -1.27 -5.29 13.24
C VAL A 14 -0.55 -4.77 12.00
N GLY A 15 -0.35 -3.46 11.95
CA GLY A 15 0.34 -2.80 10.85
C GLY A 15 1.77 -3.31 10.73
N THR A 16 2.30 -3.29 9.51
CA THR A 16 3.74 -3.49 9.33
C THR A 16 4.54 -2.32 9.92
N ALA A 17 5.76 -2.60 10.38
CA ALA A 17 6.66 -1.55 10.81
C ALA A 17 6.91 -0.55 9.65
N PRO A 18 6.78 0.77 9.88
CA PRO A 18 6.81 1.77 8.80
C PRO A 18 8.10 1.72 7.98
N GLU A 19 9.24 1.39 8.59
CA GLU A 19 10.53 1.29 7.94
C GLU A 19 10.60 0.16 6.91
N ARG A 20 9.75 -0.87 7.06
CA ARG A 20 9.65 -1.99 6.10
C ARG A 20 8.86 -1.62 4.85
N VAL A 21 8.17 -0.48 4.84
CA VAL A 21 7.36 -0.02 3.71
C VAL A 21 7.84 1.34 3.18
N GLY A 22 9.01 1.81 3.64
CA GLY A 22 9.58 3.11 3.23
C GLY A 22 9.01 4.32 3.99
N GLY A 23 8.17 4.10 5.01
CA GLY A 23 7.57 5.15 5.84
C GLY A 23 8.33 5.43 7.13
N GLN A 24 7.89 6.44 7.88
CA GLN A 24 8.45 6.81 9.19
C GLN A 24 7.40 6.79 10.33
N ASP A 25 6.10 6.81 10.01
CA ASP A 25 5.02 6.78 10.99
C ASP A 25 4.07 5.60 10.74
N SER A 26 3.73 4.89 11.82
CA SER A 26 2.74 3.80 11.83
C SER A 26 1.34 4.20 11.35
N ARG A 27 0.98 5.48 11.45
CA ARG A 27 -0.32 6.01 11.01
C ARG A 27 -0.46 6.01 9.49
N ASP A 28 0.66 6.10 8.78
CA ASP A 28 0.68 6.11 7.32
C ASP A 28 0.75 4.68 6.73
N VAL A 29 0.87 3.66 7.59
CA VAL A 29 0.95 2.27 7.16
C VAL A 29 -0.44 1.71 6.87
N VAL A 30 -0.68 1.42 5.58
CA VAL A 30 -1.94 0.85 5.08
C VAL A 30 -1.84 -0.66 4.79
N LEU A 31 -0.73 -1.30 5.17
CA LEU A 31 -0.54 -2.74 5.04
C LEU A 31 -0.50 -3.45 6.38
N ALA A 32 -1.24 -4.56 6.47
CA ALA A 32 -1.10 -5.52 7.54
C ALA A 32 0.31 -6.15 7.53
N ALA A 33 0.72 -6.69 8.68
CA ALA A 33 1.87 -7.57 8.83
C ALA A 33 1.85 -8.67 7.75
N ALA A 34 3.01 -8.94 7.16
CA ALA A 34 3.15 -9.99 6.15
C ALA A 34 2.94 -11.38 6.79
N ASP A 35 2.28 -12.27 6.06
CA ASP A 35 2.31 -13.70 6.37
C ASP A 35 3.69 -14.26 5.98
N ALA A 36 4.34 -14.94 6.91
CA ALA A 36 5.62 -15.61 6.69
C ALA A 36 5.58 -16.60 5.50
N ARG A 37 4.41 -17.19 5.21
CA ARG A 37 4.22 -18.11 4.08
C ARG A 37 4.02 -17.41 2.74
N SER A 38 3.77 -16.09 2.73
CA SER A 38 3.45 -15.35 1.50
C SER A 38 3.93 -13.90 1.58
N PRO A 39 5.26 -13.65 1.57
CA PRO A 39 5.84 -12.33 1.80
C PRO A 39 5.44 -11.28 0.75
N HIS A 40 5.06 -11.71 -0.45
CA HIS A 40 4.61 -10.83 -1.54
C HIS A 40 3.11 -10.53 -1.53
N ARG A 41 2.32 -11.20 -0.68
CA ARG A 41 0.89 -10.97 -0.52
C ARG A 41 0.63 -10.21 0.76
N ARG A 42 -0.01 -9.05 0.65
CA ARG A 42 -0.26 -8.15 1.77
C ARG A 42 -1.74 -7.79 1.84
N GLN A 43 -2.31 -7.88 3.02
CA GLN A 43 -3.68 -7.43 3.25
C GLN A 43 -3.68 -5.92 3.55
N PRO A 44 -4.70 -5.17 3.12
CA PRO A 44 -4.91 -3.81 3.57
C PRO A 44 -5.11 -3.80 5.08
N ARG A 45 -4.43 -2.89 5.77
CA ARG A 45 -4.82 -2.44 7.11
C ARG A 45 -5.84 -1.34 6.91
N VAL A 46 -7.12 -1.71 7.00
CA VAL A 46 -8.21 -0.74 6.91
C VAL A 46 -8.71 -0.45 8.32
N ASP A 47 -8.24 0.66 8.88
CA ASP A 47 -8.89 1.25 10.05
C ASP A 47 -10.12 2.05 9.57
N THR A 48 -11.28 1.40 9.56
CA THR A 48 -12.55 2.02 9.15
C THR A 48 -13.03 3.10 10.12
N ALA A 49 -12.38 3.25 11.29
CA ALA A 49 -12.65 4.34 12.22
C ALA A 49 -11.81 5.59 11.92
N HIS A 50 -10.86 5.54 10.97
CA HIS A 50 -10.00 6.68 10.64
C HIS A 50 -10.76 7.75 9.83
N PRO A 51 -11.08 8.91 10.43
CA PRO A 51 -12.03 9.88 9.86
C PRO A 51 -11.53 10.58 8.60
N VAL A 52 -10.22 10.53 8.33
CA VAL A 52 -9.62 11.07 7.10
C VAL A 52 -9.71 10.07 5.94
N CYS A 53 -9.71 8.77 6.25
CA CYS A 53 -9.81 7.72 5.24
C CYS A 53 -11.25 7.29 4.99
N PHE A 54 -12.13 7.49 5.97
CA PHE A 54 -13.53 7.09 5.97
C PHE A 54 -14.39 8.22 6.54
N ASP A 55 -15.10 8.94 5.67
CA ASP A 55 -16.10 9.96 6.05
C ASP A 55 -17.49 9.34 6.31
N HIS A 56 -17.66 8.07 5.97
CA HIS A 56 -18.83 7.24 6.25
C HIS A 56 -18.42 5.77 6.45
N PRO A 57 -19.27 4.91 7.05
CA PRO A 57 -19.04 3.47 7.06
C PRO A 57 -18.91 2.96 5.62
N ALA A 58 -17.69 2.62 5.21
CA ALA A 58 -17.42 2.19 3.85
C ALA A 58 -17.45 0.66 3.72
N ASP A 59 -18.09 0.22 2.66
CA ASP A 59 -18.12 -1.16 2.19
C ASP A 59 -17.01 -1.46 1.17
N HIS A 60 -16.19 -0.45 0.81
CA HIS A 60 -15.02 -0.56 -0.05
C HIS A 60 -13.79 0.15 0.48
N VAL A 61 -12.64 -0.27 -0.06
CA VAL A 61 -11.36 0.40 0.13
C VAL A 61 -11.32 1.65 -0.75
N PRO A 62 -11.09 2.84 -0.19
CA PRO A 62 -10.98 4.08 -0.97
C PRO A 62 -9.81 4.02 -1.96
N GLY A 63 -9.98 4.65 -3.13
CA GLY A 63 -8.94 4.71 -4.16
C GLY A 63 -7.60 5.24 -3.63
N MET A 64 -7.63 6.24 -2.75
CA MET A 64 -6.43 6.78 -2.11
C MET A 64 -5.67 5.72 -1.29
N VAL A 65 -6.38 4.87 -0.55
CA VAL A 65 -5.73 3.78 0.23
C VAL A 65 -5.10 2.77 -0.72
N LEU A 66 -5.73 2.48 -1.87
CA LEU A 66 -5.17 1.59 -2.89
C LEU A 66 -3.89 2.17 -3.52
N LEU A 67 -3.86 3.48 -3.78
CA LEU A 67 -2.69 4.17 -4.32
C LEU A 67 -1.52 4.18 -3.33
N GLU A 68 -1.78 4.42 -2.04
CA GLU A 68 -0.76 4.37 -0.99
C GLU A 68 -0.24 2.96 -0.72
N ALA A 69 -1.10 1.95 -0.87
CA ALA A 69 -0.70 0.56 -0.70
C ALA A 69 0.30 0.10 -1.78
N ALA A 70 0.21 0.63 -3.01
CA ALA A 70 1.06 0.21 -4.12
C ALA A 70 2.58 0.38 -3.85
N PRO A 71 3.10 1.57 -3.50
CA PRO A 71 4.52 1.74 -3.18
C PRO A 71 4.90 0.95 -1.93
N GLN A 72 4.05 0.90 -0.89
CA GLN A 72 4.35 0.14 0.33
C GLN A 72 4.53 -1.36 0.05
N VAL A 73 3.72 -1.93 -0.84
CA VAL A 73 3.79 -3.35 -1.25
C VAL A 73 5.01 -3.61 -2.12
N ALA A 74 5.42 -2.64 -2.95
CA ALA A 74 6.65 -2.71 -3.74
C ALA A 74 7.92 -2.56 -2.89
N HIS A 75 7.90 -1.75 -1.83
CA HIS A 75 9.04 -1.56 -0.91
C HIS A 75 9.26 -2.76 0.00
N ALA A 76 8.18 -3.37 0.49
CA ALA A 76 8.23 -4.47 1.44
C ALA A 76 9.22 -5.60 1.12
N PRO A 77 9.31 -6.11 -0.13
CA PRO A 77 10.28 -7.15 -0.48
C PRO A 77 11.66 -6.60 -0.89
N THR A 78 11.77 -5.32 -1.26
CA THR A 78 12.95 -4.81 -1.98
C THR A 78 14.13 -4.53 -1.06
N GLY A 79 13.91 -4.06 0.17
CA GLY A 79 14.93 -4.00 1.24
C GLY A 79 15.62 -2.64 1.48
N PRO A 80 16.10 -1.88 0.47
CA PRO A 80 16.69 -0.56 0.70
C PRO A 80 15.66 0.46 1.17
N ARG A 81 16.05 1.22 2.19
CA ARG A 81 15.29 2.35 2.74
C ARG A 81 15.14 3.52 1.76
N ASP A 82 16.00 3.58 0.74
CA ASP A 82 16.16 4.76 -0.13
C ASP A 82 15.60 4.57 -1.53
N ALA A 83 14.93 3.43 -1.80
CA ALA A 83 14.17 3.32 -3.02
C ALA A 83 13.03 4.33 -2.95
N LEU A 84 12.96 5.25 -3.91
CA LEU A 84 11.86 6.20 -4.05
C LEU A 84 11.08 5.85 -5.32
N PRO A 85 9.73 5.82 -5.27
CA PRO A 85 8.94 5.62 -6.47
C PRO A 85 9.16 6.78 -7.45
N GLY A 86 9.67 6.49 -8.65
CA GLY A 86 9.91 7.49 -9.70
C GLY A 86 8.67 7.84 -10.54
N GLY A 87 7.58 7.07 -10.38
CA GLY A 87 6.32 7.25 -11.10
C GLY A 87 5.31 6.17 -10.72
N LEU A 88 4.03 6.42 -11.01
CA LEU A 88 2.93 5.48 -10.77
C LEU A 88 1.94 5.53 -11.95
N GLU A 89 1.62 4.36 -12.48
CA GLU A 89 0.49 4.16 -13.41
C GLU A 89 -0.49 3.20 -12.76
N SER A 90 -1.78 3.53 -12.78
CA SER A 90 -2.82 2.77 -12.06
C SER A 90 -4.10 2.65 -12.85
N ALA A 91 -4.74 1.48 -12.77
CA ALA A 91 -6.08 1.23 -13.32
C ALA A 91 -6.97 0.51 -12.29
N PHE A 92 -8.16 1.05 -12.03
CA PHE A 92 -9.13 0.48 -11.08
C PHE A 92 -10.19 -0.33 -11.81
N ALA A 93 -9.88 -1.60 -12.10
CA ALA A 93 -10.72 -2.45 -12.92
C ALA A 93 -11.91 -3.09 -12.17
N ARG A 94 -11.85 -3.18 -10.84
CA ARG A 94 -12.84 -3.89 -10.01
C ARG A 94 -13.06 -3.19 -8.69
N TYR A 95 -14.25 -3.40 -8.15
CA TYR A 95 -14.61 -3.02 -6.79
C TYR A 95 -13.72 -3.75 -5.78
N ALA A 96 -13.19 -2.99 -4.81
CA ALA A 96 -12.33 -3.50 -3.75
C ALA A 96 -13.10 -3.48 -2.42
N PRO A 97 -13.81 -4.56 -2.07
CA PRO A 97 -14.61 -4.58 -0.86
C PRO A 97 -13.73 -4.50 0.40
N CYS A 98 -14.22 -3.79 1.41
CA CYS A 98 -13.59 -3.75 2.72
C CYS A 98 -13.74 -5.13 3.42
N GLY A 99 -12.80 -5.52 4.29
CA GLY A 99 -12.97 -6.63 5.25
C GLY A 99 -13.04 -8.07 4.73
N ILE A 100 -13.14 -8.28 3.42
CA ILE A 100 -12.94 -9.57 2.76
C ILE A 100 -11.53 -9.64 2.17
N ASP A 101 -11.13 -10.81 1.62
CA ASP A 101 -9.79 -11.18 1.16
C ASP A 101 -9.23 -10.33 0.00
N THR A 102 -9.27 -9.00 0.12
CA THR A 102 -8.55 -8.05 -0.71
C THR A 102 -7.07 -8.22 -0.39
N VAL A 103 -6.30 -8.61 -1.40
CA VAL A 103 -4.87 -8.86 -1.27
C VAL A 103 -4.15 -8.00 -2.29
N PHE A 104 -3.22 -7.18 -1.82
CA PHE A 104 -2.23 -6.55 -2.67
C PHE A 104 -1.07 -7.51 -2.92
N THR A 105 -0.60 -7.53 -4.16
CA THR A 105 0.57 -8.31 -4.55
C THR A 105 1.52 -7.40 -5.32
N ALA A 106 2.80 -7.41 -4.96
CA ALA A 106 3.86 -6.79 -5.76
C ALA A 106 4.60 -7.88 -6.52
N THR A 107 4.84 -7.62 -7.80
CA THR A 107 5.82 -8.34 -8.60
C THR A 107 6.93 -7.35 -8.95
N ALA A 108 8.12 -7.58 -8.41
CA ALA A 108 9.28 -6.80 -8.81
C ALA A 108 9.73 -7.26 -10.20
N THR A 109 9.76 -6.34 -11.15
CA THR A 109 10.44 -6.55 -12.43
C THR A 109 11.78 -5.83 -12.32
N ALA A 110 12.88 -6.58 -12.34
CA ALA A 110 14.20 -5.98 -12.36
C ALA A 110 14.35 -5.15 -13.65
N THR A 111 14.32 -3.83 -13.53
CA THR A 111 14.72 -2.94 -14.61
C THR A 111 16.23 -2.80 -14.54
N ALA A 112 16.95 -3.25 -15.56
CA ALA A 112 18.36 -2.93 -15.70
C ALA A 112 18.46 -1.40 -15.80
N THR A 113 18.96 -0.75 -14.74
CA THR A 113 19.23 0.68 -14.76
C THR A 113 20.37 0.91 -15.74
N ALA A 114 20.10 1.56 -16.87
CA ALA A 114 21.17 2.10 -17.70
C ALA A 114 21.98 3.09 -16.84
N PRO A 115 23.32 3.08 -16.88
CA PRO A 115 24.12 3.96 -16.05
C PRO A 115 23.70 5.42 -16.31
N ALA A 116 23.50 6.16 -15.24
CA ALA A 116 23.18 7.58 -15.31
C ALA A 116 24.20 8.28 -16.20
N ALA A 117 23.73 9.03 -17.20
CA ALA A 117 24.61 9.88 -18.00
C ALA A 117 25.34 10.86 -17.04
N PRO A 118 26.65 11.06 -17.19
CA PRO A 118 27.38 11.97 -16.32
C PRO A 118 26.79 13.37 -16.39
N CYS A 119 26.66 14.01 -15.22
CA CYS A 119 26.16 15.37 -15.08
C CYS A 119 26.95 16.33 -16.01
N PRO A 120 26.30 17.14 -16.85
CA PRO A 120 27.02 18.15 -17.62
C PRO A 120 27.67 19.13 -16.65
N THR A 121 28.99 19.31 -16.78
CA THR A 121 29.77 20.25 -15.97
C THR A 121 29.09 21.62 -15.92
N PRO A 122 28.99 22.27 -14.75
CA PRO A 122 28.35 23.57 -14.64
C PRO A 122 29.07 24.59 -15.54
N PHE A 123 28.30 25.40 -16.25
CA PHE A 123 28.82 26.52 -17.03
C PHE A 123 29.60 27.47 -16.11
N ARG A 124 30.81 27.84 -16.55
CA ARG A 124 31.75 28.75 -15.88
C ARG A 124 31.22 30.16 -15.76
#